data_AF-A0A640KI20-F1
#
_entry.id   AF-A0A640KI20-F1
#
_cell.length_a   1.000
_cell.length_b   1.000
_cell.length_c   1.000
_cell.angle_alpha   90.00
_cell.angle_beta   90.00
_cell.angle_gamma   90.00
#
_symmetry.space_group_name_H-M   'P 1'
#
loop_
_entity.id
_entity.type
_entity.pdbx_description
1 polymer ?
#
loop_
_entity_poly.entity_id
_entity_poly.type
_entity_poly.pdbx_seq_one_letter_code
_entity_poly.pdbx_strand_id
1 'polypeptide(L)'
;MSVVSIMRYLISNYLSYAVVVGSSILKVPQIMKVLQHNRADGISLLSLLIELFSYIITTSWGIVQGLPFRDYGENIFITLQLTVLLLLVAKLQNSTYGASLALVTALLVLYALASGRVPRNIHECVLSGQVFLNLLSRVPQIYANYRTRCPGQLSFLTFFLAFGGGVARTLTTSLNVSWDKGKAVLLVQFGVAATLNAVILAQILYYGIVDRRFMRVKPHHMREKSLKSE
;
A
#
# COMPACT_ATOMS: atom_id res chain seq x y z
N MET A 1 -5.69 -35.91 7.89
CA MET A 1 -5.30 -34.49 8.09
C MET A 1 -6.39 -33.79 8.87
N SER A 2 -6.09 -33.13 9.99
CA SER A 2 -7.11 -32.37 10.74
C SER A 2 -7.53 -31.11 9.98
N VAL A 3 -8.76 -30.62 10.17
CA VAL A 3 -9.28 -29.38 9.57
C VAL A 3 -8.35 -28.20 9.84
N VAL A 4 -7.77 -28.15 11.05
CA VAL A 4 -6.80 -27.12 11.46
C VAL A 4 -5.54 -27.15 10.59
N SER A 5 -4.99 -28.34 10.29
CA SER A 5 -3.80 -28.47 9.44
C SER A 5 -4.08 -28.05 8.00
N ILE A 6 -5.26 -28.37 7.47
CA ILE A 6 -5.68 -27.96 6.12
C ILE A 6 -5.81 -26.43 6.05
N MET A 7 -6.48 -25.81 7.02
CA MET A 7 -6.62 -24.35 7.09
C MET A 7 -5.26 -23.65 7.19
N ARG A 8 -4.36 -24.16 8.04
CA ARG A 8 -2.98 -23.64 8.14
C ARG A 8 -2.24 -23.75 6.82
N TYR A 9 -2.36 -24.87 6.10
CA TYR A 9 -1.71 -25.06 4.80
C TYR A 9 -2.25 -24.11 3.73
N LEU A 10 -3.59 -23.96 3.66
CA LEU A 10 -4.26 -23.05 2.72
C LEU A 10 -3.84 -21.60 2.95
N ILE A 11 -3.86 -21.14 4.20
CA ILE A 11 -3.42 -19.79 4.55
C ILE A 11 -1.92 -19.64 4.28
N SER A 12 -1.08 -20.57 4.75
CA SER A 12 0.37 -20.50 4.62
C SER A 12 0.85 -20.42 3.17
N ASN A 13 0.25 -21.18 2.26
CA ASN A 13 0.72 -21.29 0.88
C ASN A 13 -0.17 -20.53 -0.11
N TYR A 14 -1.43 -20.93 -0.24
CA TYR A 14 -2.31 -20.38 -1.28
C TYR A 14 -2.59 -18.90 -1.06
N LEU A 15 -2.88 -18.48 0.17
CA LEU A 15 -3.14 -17.07 0.45
C LEU A 15 -1.87 -16.22 0.23
N SER A 16 -0.70 -16.70 0.65
CA SER A 16 0.58 -16.01 0.41
C SER A 16 0.84 -15.80 -1.08
N TYR A 17 0.73 -16.86 -1.89
CA TYR A 17 0.90 -16.76 -3.34
C TYR A 17 -0.21 -15.94 -4.02
N ALA A 18 -1.44 -15.99 -3.53
CA ALA A 18 -2.52 -15.14 -4.03
C ALA A 18 -2.21 -13.65 -3.80
N VAL A 19 -1.62 -13.29 -2.66
CA VAL A 19 -1.16 -11.91 -2.43
C VAL A 19 -0.02 -11.55 -3.38
N VAL A 20 0.94 -12.46 -3.60
CA VAL A 20 2.03 -12.24 -4.57
C VAL A 20 1.47 -12.00 -5.98
N VAL A 21 0.58 -12.86 -6.47
CA VAL A 21 -0.04 -12.73 -7.79
C VAL A 21 -0.90 -11.46 -7.89
N GLY A 22 -1.71 -11.18 -6.87
CA GLY A 22 -2.53 -9.96 -6.81
C GLY A 22 -1.68 -8.69 -6.81
N SER A 23 -0.48 -8.74 -6.25
CA SER A 23 0.44 -7.60 -6.22
C SER A 23 1.00 -7.22 -7.60
N SER A 24 1.06 -8.18 -8.52
CA SER A 24 1.61 -8.01 -9.87
C SER A 24 0.81 -7.05 -10.74
N ILE A 25 -0.42 -6.70 -10.34
CA ILE A 25 -1.28 -5.76 -11.04
C ILE A 25 -1.55 -4.46 -10.26
N LEU A 26 -1.00 -4.30 -9.06
CA LEU A 26 -1.36 -3.19 -8.17
C LEU A 26 -1.06 -1.80 -8.77
N LYS A 27 0.05 -1.66 -9.47
CA LYS A 27 0.46 -0.38 -10.07
C LYS A 27 0.06 -0.26 -11.54
N VAL A 28 -0.38 -1.35 -12.17
CA VAL A 28 -0.80 -1.37 -13.57
C VAL A 28 -1.90 -0.34 -13.88
N PRO A 29 -2.99 -0.20 -13.11
CA PRO A 29 -4.01 0.82 -13.37
C PRO A 29 -3.44 2.25 -13.37
N GLN A 30 -2.48 2.54 -12.49
CA GLN A 30 -1.83 3.84 -12.43
C GLN A 30 -0.93 4.08 -13.65
N ILE A 31 -0.17 3.06 -14.08
CA ILE A 31 0.65 3.11 -15.30
C ILE A 31 -0.24 3.35 -16.53
N MET A 32 -1.34 2.60 -16.66
CA MET A 32 -2.28 2.75 -17.77
C MET A 32 -2.86 4.17 -17.84
N LYS A 33 -3.24 4.76 -16.69
CA LYS A 33 -3.73 6.15 -16.66
C LYS A 33 -2.70 7.14 -17.17
N VAL A 34 -1.43 7.01 -16.77
CA VAL A 34 -0.36 7.89 -17.24
C VAL A 34 -0.13 7.73 -18.74
N LEU A 35 -0.13 6.50 -19.26
CA LEU A 35 0.02 6.23 -20.69
C LEU A 35 -1.16 6.77 -21.52
N GLN A 36 -2.39 6.58 -21.04
CA GLN A 36 -3.61 7.03 -21.75
C GLN A 36 -3.70 8.54 -21.85
N HIS A 37 -3.35 9.26 -20.78
CA HIS A 37 -3.43 10.72 -20.76
C HIS A 37 -2.16 11.40 -21.23
N ASN A 38 -1.05 10.68 -21.41
CA ASN A 38 0.28 11.21 -21.74
C ASN A 38 0.68 12.41 -20.87
N ARG A 39 0.22 12.42 -19.62
CA ARG A 39 0.51 13.45 -18.63
C ARG A 39 0.66 12.80 -17.27
N ALA A 40 1.52 13.39 -16.45
CA ALA A 40 1.77 12.96 -15.08
C ALA A 40 1.51 14.08 -14.07
N ASP A 41 0.59 14.99 -14.42
CA ASP A 41 0.20 16.10 -13.56
C ASP A 41 -0.40 15.56 -12.26
N GLY A 42 0.05 16.08 -11.11
CA GLY A 42 -0.39 15.66 -9.79
C GLY A 42 0.26 14.38 -9.24
N ILE A 43 1.16 13.73 -9.99
CA ILE A 43 1.96 12.60 -9.47
C ILE A 43 3.32 13.13 -9.00
N SER A 44 3.58 13.00 -7.70
CA SER A 44 4.86 13.40 -7.08
C SER A 44 5.94 12.33 -7.30
N LEU A 45 7.02 12.69 -7.99
CA LEU A 45 8.22 11.85 -8.13
C LEU A 45 8.82 11.47 -6.77
N LEU A 46 8.84 12.40 -5.82
CA LEU A 46 9.35 12.15 -4.47
C LEU A 46 8.51 11.07 -3.77
N SER A 47 7.18 11.11 -3.91
CA SER A 47 6.31 10.09 -3.33
C SER A 47 6.56 8.71 -3.93
N LEU A 48 6.77 8.63 -5.25
CA LEU A 48 7.13 7.37 -5.93
C LEU A 48 8.50 6.84 -5.46
N LEU A 49 9.47 7.72 -5.24
CA LEU A 49 10.79 7.35 -4.72
C LEU A 49 10.71 6.82 -3.29
N ILE A 50 10.01 7.51 -2.39
CA ILE A 50 9.81 7.06 -1.00
C ILE A 50 9.14 5.69 -0.98
N GLU A 51 8.15 5.47 -1.84
CA GLU A 51 7.49 4.19 -1.99
C GLU A 51 8.46 3.10 -2.49
N LEU A 52 9.30 3.42 -3.48
CA LEU A 52 10.33 2.51 -4.00
C LEU A 52 11.33 2.08 -2.91
N PHE A 53 11.84 3.04 -2.14
CA PHE A 53 12.75 2.74 -1.02
C PHE A 53 12.09 1.88 0.06
N SER A 54 10.81 2.10 0.35
CA SER A 54 10.06 1.29 1.32
C SER A 54 9.97 -0.18 0.89
N TYR A 55 9.68 -0.44 -0.39
CA TYR A 55 9.67 -1.79 -0.94
C TYR A 55 11.07 -2.42 -0.98
N ILE A 56 12.12 -1.65 -1.25
CA ILE A 56 13.51 -2.12 -1.21
C ILE A 56 13.93 -2.54 0.21
N ILE A 57 13.59 -1.77 1.23
CA ILE A 57 13.90 -2.10 2.63
C ILE A 57 13.23 -3.43 3.02
N THR A 58 11.95 -3.60 2.68
CA THR A 58 11.20 -4.82 3.00
C THR A 58 11.69 -6.03 2.19
N THR A 59 12.03 -5.83 0.91
CA THR A 59 12.59 -6.89 0.05
C THR A 59 13.95 -7.34 0.54
N SER A 60 14.86 -6.41 0.84
CA SER A 60 16.19 -6.72 1.36
C SER A 60 16.13 -7.46 2.70
N TRP A 61 15.18 -7.10 3.58
CA TRP A 61 14.93 -7.84 4.81
C TRP A 61 14.59 -9.30 4.54
N GLY A 62 13.65 -9.55 3.62
CA GLY A 62 13.27 -10.91 3.23
C GLY A 62 14.44 -11.73 2.67
N ILE A 63 15.30 -11.11 1.87
CA ILE A 63 16.51 -11.76 1.31
C ILE A 63 17.50 -12.12 2.42
N VAL A 64 17.88 -11.16 3.27
CA VAL A 64 18.90 -11.37 4.33
C VAL A 64 18.45 -12.39 5.37
N GLN A 65 17.16 -12.38 5.75
CA GLN A 65 16.61 -13.34 6.70
C GLN A 65 16.32 -14.71 6.06
N GLY A 66 16.57 -14.88 4.76
CA GLY A 66 16.30 -16.12 4.03
C GLY A 66 14.83 -16.53 4.15
N LEU A 67 13.90 -15.58 3.96
CA LEU A 67 12.47 -15.88 3.92
C LEU A 67 12.13 -16.60 2.61
N PRO A 68 11.17 -17.54 2.62
CA PRO A 68 10.64 -18.10 1.38
C PRO A 68 10.04 -17.02 0.49
N PHE A 69 10.13 -17.19 -0.84
CA PHE A 69 9.64 -16.20 -1.81
C PHE A 69 8.16 -15.81 -1.60
N ARG A 70 7.31 -16.75 -1.18
CA ARG A 70 5.88 -16.48 -0.90
C ARG A 70 5.64 -15.39 0.16
N ASP A 71 6.61 -15.15 1.04
CA ASP A 71 6.47 -14.27 2.20
C ASP A 71 6.95 -12.83 1.93
N TYR A 72 7.71 -12.59 0.84
CA TYR A 72 8.20 -11.25 0.49
C TYR A 72 8.22 -10.93 -1.03
N GLY A 73 7.92 -11.91 -1.89
CA GLY A 73 8.05 -11.81 -3.35
C GLY A 73 7.10 -10.82 -4.01
N GLU A 74 6.00 -10.45 -3.36
CA GLU A 74 5.12 -9.36 -3.77
C GLU A 74 5.89 -8.04 -3.89
N ASN A 75 6.83 -7.80 -2.99
CA ASN A 75 7.60 -6.55 -2.98
C ASN A 75 8.48 -6.44 -4.23
N ILE A 76 8.97 -7.57 -4.78
CA ILE A 76 9.75 -7.61 -6.01
C ILE A 76 8.88 -7.17 -7.19
N PHE A 77 7.68 -7.74 -7.34
CA PHE A 77 6.77 -7.38 -8.43
C PHE A 77 6.31 -5.93 -8.33
N ILE A 78 6.04 -5.44 -7.12
CA ILE A 78 5.64 -4.03 -6.94
C ILE A 78 6.82 -3.10 -7.22
N THR A 79 8.03 -3.42 -6.76
CA THR A 79 9.25 -2.63 -7.02
C THR A 79 9.49 -2.48 -8.53
N LEU A 80 9.33 -3.56 -9.30
CA LEU A 80 9.44 -3.55 -10.76
C LEU A 80 8.41 -2.63 -11.42
N GLN A 81 7.13 -2.79 -11.11
CA GLN A 81 6.08 -1.93 -11.66
C GLN A 81 6.27 -0.46 -11.26
N LEU A 82 6.71 -0.21 -10.04
CA LEU A 82 6.94 1.13 -9.51
C LEU A 82 8.15 1.80 -10.18
N THR A 83 9.19 1.04 -10.50
CA THR A 83 10.35 1.51 -11.29
C THR A 83 9.89 1.95 -12.69
N VAL A 84 9.05 1.15 -13.35
CA VAL A 84 8.47 1.51 -14.66
C VAL A 84 7.64 2.79 -14.56
N LEU A 85 6.77 2.88 -13.55
CA LEU A 85 5.95 4.07 -13.32
C LEU A 85 6.80 5.31 -13.04
N LEU A 86 7.83 5.20 -12.21
CA LEU A 86 8.75 6.30 -11.88
C LEU A 86 9.45 6.83 -13.14
N LEU A 87 10.00 5.95 -13.97
CA LEU A 87 10.67 6.33 -15.22
C LEU A 87 9.70 7.01 -16.19
N LEU A 88 8.48 6.49 -16.31
CA LEU A 88 7.46 7.06 -17.18
C LEU A 88 7.08 8.48 -16.73
N VAL A 89 6.82 8.66 -15.43
CA VAL A 89 6.49 9.97 -14.85
C VAL A 89 7.67 10.93 -14.99
N ALA A 90 8.89 10.48 -14.73
CA ALA A 90 10.09 11.31 -14.86
C ALA A 90 10.34 11.76 -16.29
N LYS A 91 10.06 10.90 -17.27
CA LYS A 91 10.10 11.24 -18.70
C LYS A 91 9.10 12.34 -19.05
N LEU A 92 7.86 12.22 -18.57
CA LEU A 92 6.82 13.21 -18.85
C LEU A 92 7.06 14.56 -18.14
N GLN A 93 7.74 14.54 -16.99
CA GLN A 93 8.08 15.74 -16.21
C GLN A 93 9.48 16.32 -16.54
N ASN A 94 10.17 15.83 -17.58
CA ASN A 94 11.53 16.24 -17.97
C ASN A 94 12.58 16.13 -16.84
N SER A 95 12.40 15.21 -15.89
CA SER A 95 13.29 14.98 -14.75
C SER A 95 13.95 13.59 -14.80
N THR A 96 14.21 13.10 -16.02
CA THR A 96 14.76 11.76 -16.27
C THR A 96 16.11 11.57 -15.59
N TYR A 97 17.02 12.55 -15.67
CA TYR A 97 18.34 12.47 -15.06
C TYR A 97 18.26 12.26 -13.54
N GLY A 98 17.45 13.07 -12.85
CA GLY A 98 17.25 12.96 -11.41
C GLY A 98 16.64 11.62 -11.00
N ALA A 99 15.64 11.14 -11.75
CA ALA A 99 15.02 9.84 -11.51
C ALA A 99 15.98 8.67 -11.77
N SER A 100 16.81 8.73 -12.82
CA SER A 100 17.82 7.71 -13.10
C SER A 100 18.88 7.65 -11.99
N LEU A 101 19.36 8.79 -11.51
CA LEU A 101 20.30 8.84 -10.38
C LEU A 101 19.68 8.25 -9.11
N ALA A 102 18.41 8.61 -8.83
CA ALA A 102 17.68 8.07 -7.69
C ALA A 102 17.47 6.54 -7.81
N LEU A 103 17.25 6.00 -9.01
CA LEU A 103 17.16 4.57 -9.25
C LEU A 103 18.49 3.85 -9.04
N VAL A 104 19.60 4.40 -9.55
CA VAL A 104 20.93 3.85 -9.27
C VAL A 104 21.19 3.82 -7.76
N THR A 105 20.82 4.90 -7.06
CA THR A 105 20.93 4.99 -5.59
C THR A 105 20.06 3.94 -4.91
N ALA A 106 18.82 3.75 -5.37
CA ALA A 106 17.90 2.74 -4.86
C ALA A 106 18.46 1.31 -5.03
N LEU A 107 19.03 1.00 -6.20
CA LEU A 107 19.68 -0.29 -6.47
C LEU A 107 20.93 -0.52 -5.60
N LEU A 108 21.75 0.52 -5.39
CA LEU A 108 22.90 0.45 -4.49
C LEU A 108 22.46 0.20 -3.04
N VAL A 109 21.40 0.87 -2.58
CA VAL A 109 20.82 0.65 -1.25
C VAL A 109 20.26 -0.78 -1.14
N LEU A 110 19.55 -1.26 -2.15
CA LEU A 110 19.07 -2.64 -2.19
C LEU A 110 20.23 -3.64 -2.09
N TYR A 111 21.29 -3.45 -2.87
CA TYR A 111 22.48 -4.30 -2.84
C TYR A 111 23.16 -4.25 -1.46
N ALA A 112 23.38 -3.06 -0.91
CA ALA A 112 24.03 -2.88 0.39
C ALA A 112 23.25 -3.61 1.50
N LEU A 113 21.94 -3.39 1.58
CA LEU A 113 21.07 -4.03 2.57
C LEU A 113 20.97 -5.55 2.33
N ALA A 114 20.77 -5.99 1.09
CA ALA A 114 20.62 -7.40 0.75
C ALA A 114 21.92 -8.22 0.89
N SER A 115 23.09 -7.56 0.91
CA SER A 115 24.38 -8.23 1.03
C SER A 115 24.67 -8.82 2.42
N GLY A 116 23.82 -8.55 3.41
CA GLY A 116 23.99 -9.04 4.79
C GLY A 116 25.11 -8.35 5.58
N ARG A 117 25.75 -7.30 5.01
CA ARG A 117 26.82 -6.54 5.67
C ARG A 117 26.32 -5.51 6.68
N VAL A 118 25.05 -5.13 6.58
CA VAL A 118 24.44 -4.14 7.49
C VAL A 118 24.05 -4.84 8.80
N PRO A 119 24.44 -4.30 9.97
CA PRO A 119 24.04 -4.85 11.25
C PRO A 119 22.52 -4.97 11.35
N ARG A 120 22.05 -6.13 11.84
CA ARG A 120 20.63 -6.45 11.96
C ARG A 120 19.82 -5.34 12.64
N ASN A 121 20.33 -4.77 13.73
CA ASN A 121 19.65 -3.72 14.49
C ASN A 121 19.36 -2.46 13.65
N ILE A 122 20.29 -2.09 12.76
CA ILE A 122 20.13 -0.94 11.87
C ILE A 122 19.07 -1.27 10.81
N HIS A 123 19.12 -2.46 10.22
CA HIS A 123 18.13 -2.88 9.22
C HIS A 123 16.72 -3.00 9.83
N GLU A 124 16.59 -3.55 11.04
CA GLU A 124 15.33 -3.58 11.80
C GLU A 124 14.82 -2.19 12.14
N CYS A 125 15.71 -1.25 12.50
CA CYS A 125 15.33 0.14 12.77
C CYS A 125 14.75 0.81 11.52
N VAL A 126 15.42 0.65 10.37
CA VAL A 126 14.96 1.19 9.08
C VAL A 126 13.64 0.52 8.66
N LEU A 127 13.50 -0.79 8.86
CA LEU A 127 12.24 -1.51 8.61
C LEU A 127 11.11 -0.99 9.50
N SER A 128 11.36 -0.82 10.80
CA SER A 128 10.39 -0.30 11.77
C SER A 128 9.99 1.15 11.47
N GLY A 129 10.92 1.94 10.91
CA GLY A 129 10.65 3.31 10.45
C GLY A 129 9.52 3.39 9.41
N GLN A 130 9.29 2.34 8.62
CA GLN A 130 8.17 2.29 7.67
C GLN A 130 6.80 2.33 8.37
N VAL A 131 6.70 1.80 9.59
CA VAL A 131 5.47 1.88 10.39
C VAL A 131 5.12 3.33 10.69
N PHE A 132 6.15 4.12 11.03
CA PHE A 132 5.98 5.56 11.28
C PHE A 132 5.55 6.31 10.01
N LEU A 133 6.13 6.00 8.85
CA LEU A 133 5.69 6.58 7.58
C LEU A 133 4.23 6.24 7.26
N ASN A 134 3.80 5.02 7.55
CA ASN A 134 2.40 4.60 7.36
C ASN A 134 1.45 5.39 8.27
N LEU A 135 1.82 5.56 9.54
CA LEU A 135 1.07 6.38 10.49
C LEU A 135 0.96 7.83 10.01
N LEU A 136 2.07 8.45 9.61
CA LEU A 136 2.08 9.82 9.09
C LEU A 136 1.23 10.00 7.83
N SER A 137 1.09 8.97 7.01
CA SER A 137 0.23 9.02 5.82
C SER A 137 -1.26 8.86 6.17
N ARG A 138 -1.60 7.98 7.10
CA ARG A 138 -2.99 7.57 7.34
C ARG A 138 -3.68 8.35 8.45
N VAL A 139 -2.97 8.74 9.52
CA VAL A 139 -3.56 9.46 10.65
C VAL A 139 -4.12 10.82 10.24
N PRO A 140 -3.42 11.67 9.46
CA PRO A 140 -3.99 12.92 8.98
C PRO A 140 -5.22 12.70 8.10
N GLN A 141 -5.22 11.66 7.26
CA GLN A 141 -6.37 11.30 6.43
C GLN A 141 -7.59 10.90 7.28
N ILE A 142 -7.39 10.06 8.31
CA ILE A 142 -8.43 9.65 9.25
C ILE A 142 -9.02 10.89 9.95
N TYR A 143 -8.15 11.80 10.39
CA TYR A 143 -8.56 13.03 11.05
C TYR A 143 -9.35 13.96 10.12
N ALA A 144 -8.88 14.13 8.88
CA ALA A 144 -9.56 14.93 7.87
C ALA A 144 -10.97 14.38 7.59
N ASN A 145 -11.11 13.08 7.38
CA ASN A 145 -12.40 12.42 7.18
C ASN A 145 -13.36 12.63 8.36
N TYR A 146 -12.83 12.58 9.60
CA TYR A 146 -13.63 12.83 10.80
C TYR A 146 -14.11 14.28 10.88
N ARG A 147 -13.23 15.24 10.56
CA ARG A 147 -13.54 16.68 10.53
C ARG A 147 -14.57 17.04 9.46
N THR A 148 -14.41 16.51 8.24
CA THR A 148 -15.28 16.84 7.10
C THR A 148 -16.61 16.09 7.12
N ARG A 149 -16.70 14.97 7.85
CA ARG A 149 -17.87 14.06 7.88
C ARG A 149 -18.31 13.57 6.50
N CYS A 150 -17.45 13.72 5.50
CA CYS A 150 -17.64 13.27 4.14
C CYS A 150 -16.33 12.64 3.67
N PRO A 151 -16.34 11.38 3.21
CA PRO A 151 -15.14 10.70 2.75
C PRO A 151 -14.64 11.25 1.39
N GLY A 152 -15.39 12.16 0.74
CA GLY A 152 -15.01 12.78 -0.52
C GLY A 152 -14.86 11.76 -1.65
N GLN A 153 -13.78 11.89 -2.43
CA GLN A 153 -13.46 11.03 -3.58
C GLN A 153 -12.64 9.77 -3.21
N LEU A 154 -12.54 9.41 -1.92
CA LEU A 154 -11.79 8.22 -1.50
C LEU A 154 -12.43 6.95 -2.10
N SER A 155 -11.59 6.14 -2.75
CA SER A 155 -12.03 4.89 -3.38
C SER A 155 -12.22 3.78 -2.34
N PHE A 156 -13.47 3.39 -2.08
CA PHE A 156 -13.80 2.24 -1.22
C PHE A 156 -13.01 0.99 -1.60
N LEU A 157 -12.95 0.66 -2.90
CA LEU A 157 -12.24 -0.51 -3.39
C LEU A 157 -10.75 -0.48 -3.04
N THR A 158 -10.12 0.69 -3.12
CA THR A 158 -8.70 0.85 -2.79
C THR A 158 -8.42 0.53 -1.33
N PHE A 159 -9.21 1.10 -0.41
CA PHE A 159 -9.02 0.85 1.03
C PHE A 159 -9.45 -0.57 1.43
N PHE A 160 -10.46 -1.15 0.77
CA PHE A 160 -10.87 -2.53 0.99
C PHE A 160 -9.76 -3.51 0.60
N LEU A 161 -9.17 -3.34 -0.59
CA LEU A 161 -8.05 -4.18 -1.03
C LEU A 161 -6.81 -3.99 -0.16
N ALA A 162 -6.51 -2.76 0.26
CA ALA A 162 -5.39 -2.47 1.17
C ALA A 162 -5.59 -3.12 2.56
N PHE A 163 -6.81 -3.07 3.09
CA PHE A 163 -7.17 -3.77 4.33
C PHE A 163 -7.05 -5.30 4.16
N GLY A 164 -7.66 -5.87 3.11
CA GLY A 164 -7.61 -7.31 2.84
C GLY A 164 -6.19 -7.83 2.66
N GLY A 165 -5.35 -7.13 1.92
CA GLY A 165 -3.93 -7.45 1.76
C GLY A 165 -3.16 -7.39 3.08
N GLY A 166 -3.39 -6.36 3.91
CA GLY A 166 -2.78 -6.23 5.23
C GLY A 166 -3.19 -7.35 6.20
N VAL A 167 -4.46 -7.75 6.20
CA VAL A 167 -4.95 -8.90 6.97
C VAL A 167 -4.32 -10.20 6.49
N ALA A 168 -4.31 -10.43 5.17
CA ALA A 168 -3.68 -11.61 4.58
C ALA A 168 -2.20 -11.71 4.96
N ARG A 169 -1.47 -10.58 5.00
CA ARG A 169 -0.08 -10.53 5.44
C ARG A 169 0.15 -10.70 6.91
N THR A 170 -0.74 -10.18 7.74
CA THR A 170 -0.69 -10.43 9.19
C THR A 170 -0.87 -11.93 9.46
N LEU A 171 -1.85 -12.58 8.82
CA LEU A 171 -2.12 -14.00 8.99
C LEU A 171 -0.97 -14.88 8.48
N THR A 172 -0.52 -14.67 7.24
CA THR A 172 0.57 -15.45 6.64
C THR A 172 1.88 -15.25 7.39
N THR A 173 2.24 -14.02 7.77
CA THR A 173 3.43 -13.74 8.58
C THR A 173 3.38 -14.45 9.94
N SER A 174 2.22 -14.47 10.60
CA SER A 174 2.08 -15.13 11.90
C SER A 174 2.39 -16.64 11.83
N LEU A 175 2.03 -17.27 10.71
CA LEU A 175 2.17 -18.70 10.46
C LEU A 175 3.52 -19.09 9.83
N ASN A 176 4.05 -18.27 8.93
CA ASN A 176 5.16 -18.64 8.06
C ASN A 176 6.52 -18.15 8.53
N VAL A 177 6.57 -16.98 9.17
CA VAL A 177 7.83 -16.36 9.60
C VAL A 177 8.20 -16.88 10.99
N SER A 178 9.48 -16.97 11.33
CA SER A 178 9.95 -17.33 12.67
C SER A 178 10.30 -16.07 13.48
N TRP A 179 10.28 -16.15 14.82
CA TRP A 179 10.54 -14.98 15.69
C TRP A 179 11.96 -14.44 15.51
N ASP A 180 12.92 -15.34 15.39
CA ASP A 180 14.32 -15.14 15.03
C ASP A 180 14.51 -14.39 13.70
N LYS A 181 13.54 -14.43 12.77
CA LYS A 181 13.59 -13.75 11.46
C LYS A 181 12.87 -12.39 11.42
N GLY A 182 12.53 -11.83 12.58
CA GLY A 182 11.88 -10.52 12.68
C GLY A 182 10.35 -10.56 12.52
N LYS A 183 9.71 -11.68 12.88
CA LYS A 183 8.23 -11.80 12.90
C LYS A 183 7.57 -10.61 13.59
N ALA A 184 8.11 -10.16 14.73
CA ALA A 184 7.52 -9.08 15.53
C ALA A 184 7.37 -7.80 14.71
N VAL A 185 8.45 -7.36 14.05
CA VAL A 185 8.45 -6.11 13.26
C VAL A 185 7.48 -6.20 12.09
N LEU A 186 7.49 -7.32 11.35
CA LEU A 186 6.58 -7.54 10.22
C LEU A 186 5.11 -7.59 10.65
N LEU A 187 4.80 -8.25 11.78
CA LEU A 187 3.44 -8.28 12.31
C LEU A 187 2.95 -6.90 12.74
N VAL A 188 3.80 -6.10 13.38
CA VAL A 188 3.45 -4.72 13.72
C VAL A 188 3.21 -3.91 12.45
N GLN A 189 4.07 -4.05 11.44
CA GLN A 189 3.93 -3.32 10.18
C GLN A 189 2.62 -3.64 9.45
N PHE A 190 2.32 -4.92 9.24
CA PHE A 190 1.08 -5.32 8.56
C PHE A 190 -0.16 -5.09 9.42
N GLY A 191 -0.06 -5.30 10.73
CA GLY A 191 -1.15 -5.07 11.68
C GLY A 191 -1.55 -3.60 11.72
N VAL A 192 -0.60 -2.69 11.91
CA VAL A 192 -0.86 -1.23 11.89
C VAL A 192 -1.45 -0.81 10.55
N ALA A 193 -0.87 -1.27 9.43
CA ALA A 193 -1.41 -0.96 8.10
C ALA A 193 -2.87 -1.44 7.94
N ALA A 194 -3.18 -2.67 8.35
CA ALA A 194 -4.52 -3.22 8.30
C ALA A 194 -5.49 -2.42 9.18
N THR A 195 -5.12 -2.12 10.43
CA THR A 195 -5.96 -1.34 11.34
C THR A 195 -6.25 0.05 10.81
N LEU A 196 -5.25 0.78 10.31
CA LEU A 196 -5.46 2.13 9.78
C LEU A 196 -6.35 2.12 8.54
N ASN A 197 -6.15 1.16 7.63
CA ASN A 197 -7.02 1.01 6.46
C ASN A 197 -8.45 0.60 6.85
N ALA A 198 -8.63 -0.22 7.89
CA ALA A 198 -9.94 -0.59 8.42
C ALA A 198 -10.68 0.63 8.98
N VAL A 199 -9.99 1.52 9.71
CA VAL A 199 -10.57 2.77 10.23
C VAL A 199 -11.05 3.65 9.09
N ILE A 200 -10.22 3.87 8.05
CA ILE A 200 -10.62 4.67 6.89
C ILE A 200 -11.81 4.02 6.17
N LEU A 201 -11.79 2.69 5.99
CA LEU A 201 -12.88 1.95 5.36
C LEU A 201 -14.19 2.11 6.14
N ALA A 202 -14.14 2.03 7.47
CA ALA A 202 -15.28 2.27 8.34
C ALA A 202 -15.81 3.70 8.21
N GLN A 203 -14.94 4.71 8.13
CA GLN A 203 -15.34 6.10 7.87
C GLN A 203 -16.01 6.27 6.52
N ILE A 204 -15.49 5.64 5.45
CA ILE A 204 -16.10 5.67 4.11
C ILE A 204 -17.53 5.10 4.16
N LEU A 205 -17.71 3.95 4.81
CA LEU A 205 -19.03 3.31 4.93
C LEU A 205 -20.00 4.13 5.78
N TYR A 206 -19.56 4.56 6.96
CA TYR A 206 -20.41 5.28 7.90
C TYR A 206 -20.86 6.63 7.32
N TYR A 207 -19.92 7.46 6.88
CA TYR A 207 -20.25 8.77 6.32
C TYR A 207 -20.91 8.66 4.94
N GLY A 208 -20.58 7.64 4.14
CA GLY A 208 -21.25 7.36 2.87
C GLY A 208 -22.73 6.99 3.03
N ILE A 209 -23.11 6.27 4.10
CA ILE A 209 -24.52 5.98 4.41
C ILE A 209 -25.24 7.24 4.89
N VAL A 210 -24.61 8.04 5.75
CA VAL A 210 -25.19 9.27 6.29
C VAL A 210 -25.47 10.28 5.17
N ASP A 211 -24.52 10.52 4.28
CA ASP A 211 -24.69 11.43 3.15
C ASP A 211 -25.84 11.02 2.22
N ARG A 212 -25.93 9.72 1.88
CA ARG A 212 -27.06 9.17 1.10
C ARG A 212 -28.41 9.33 1.80
N ARG A 213 -28.47 9.20 3.12
CA ARG A 213 -29.71 9.44 3.89
C ARG A 213 -30.11 10.91 3.86
N PHE A 214 -29.16 11.84 4.03
CA PHE A 214 -29.44 13.28 3.91
C PHE A 214 -29.94 13.66 2.51
N MET A 215 -29.36 13.09 1.46
CA MET A 215 -29.85 13.28 0.08
C MET A 215 -31.26 12.74 -0.13
N ARG A 216 -31.61 11.58 0.47
CA ARG A 216 -32.95 10.98 0.38
C ARG A 216 -34.01 11.72 1.20
N VAL A 217 -33.63 12.35 2.31
CA VAL A 217 -34.54 13.14 3.19
C VAL A 217 -34.80 14.55 2.64
N LYS A 218 -34.13 14.97 1.55
CA LYS A 218 -34.58 16.09 0.71
C LYS A 218 -35.37 15.59 -0.52
N PRO A 219 -36.61 15.06 -0.40
CA PRO A 219 -37.42 14.82 -1.57
C PRO A 219 -37.96 16.15 -2.13
N HIS A 220 -37.64 16.40 -3.40
CA HIS A 220 -38.36 17.23 -4.36
C HIS A 220 -38.53 18.75 -4.16
N HIS A 221 -38.43 19.33 -2.96
CA HIS A 221 -38.78 20.76 -2.77
C HIS A 221 -37.76 21.78 -3.30
N MET A 222 -36.57 21.34 -3.72
CA MET A 222 -35.54 22.23 -4.28
C MET A 222 -35.42 22.15 -5.81
N ARG A 223 -36.02 21.14 -6.47
CA ARG A 223 -35.98 21.04 -7.94
C ARG A 223 -37.01 21.94 -8.63
N GLU A 224 -38.13 22.25 -7.99
CA GLU A 224 -39.14 23.14 -8.58
C GLU A 224 -38.83 24.64 -8.41
N LYS A 225 -38.02 25.03 -7.42
CA LYS A 225 -37.68 26.45 -7.22
C LYS A 225 -36.68 27.00 -8.25
N SER A 226 -35.88 26.16 -8.90
CA SER A 226 -35.00 26.60 -10.00
C SER A 226 -35.66 26.57 -11.38
N LEU A 227 -36.88 26.00 -11.51
CA LEU A 227 -37.65 25.95 -12.77
C LEU A 227 -38.80 26.98 -12.80
N LYS A 228 -39.07 27.66 -11.68
CA LYS A 228 -40.05 28.77 -11.58
C LYS A 228 -39.39 30.15 -11.43
N SER A 229 -38.08 30.23 -11.67
CA SER A 229 -37.29 31.48 -11.63
C SER A 229 -36.57 31.78 -12.95
N GLU A 230 -37.06 31.21 -14.05
CA GLU A 230 -36.79 31.66 -15.42
C GLU A 230 -38.09 32.18 -16.05
#